data_AF-A0A327U7K8-F1
#
_entry.id   AF-A0A327U7K8-F1
#
_cell.length_a   1.000
_cell.length_b   1.000
_cell.length_c   1.000
_cell.angle_alpha   90.00
_cell.angle_beta   90.00
_cell.angle_gamma   90.00
#
_symmetry.space_group_name_H-M   'P 1'
#
loop_
_entity.id
_entity.type
_entity.pdbx_description
1 polymer ?
#
loop_
_entity_poly.entity_id
_entity_poly.type
_entity_poly.pdbx_seq_one_letter_code
_entity_poly.pdbx_strand_id
1 'polypeptide(L)'
;MNDDAGVIDPAAPTLPISARVIEKLREARRANLMSARALAEAMTGAGYPIQRSVIANLESGRRAEVSIDHVVIAARALRVDVSALLREITDPCLCCEGTPPEGFTCNTCGGVA
;
A
#
# COMPACT_ATOMS: atom_id res chain seq x y z
N MET A 1 8.41 17.94 -31.78
CA MET A 1 9.46 18.33 -30.82
C MET A 1 9.12 17.64 -29.52
N ASN A 2 10.09 16.91 -28.99
CA ASN A 2 9.94 15.58 -28.39
C ASN A 2 9.01 15.46 -27.18
N ASP A 3 8.46 14.26 -27.09
CA ASP A 3 7.77 13.65 -25.97
C ASP A 3 8.61 13.70 -24.67
N ASP A 4 8.21 14.51 -23.70
CA ASP A 4 8.67 14.40 -22.30
C ASP A 4 7.76 13.43 -21.56
N ALA A 5 7.83 12.15 -21.96
CA ALA A 5 7.34 11.06 -21.13
C ALA A 5 8.27 10.97 -19.91
N GLY A 6 7.74 11.30 -18.73
CA GLY A 6 8.46 11.25 -17.45
C GLY A 6 9.27 9.96 -17.32
N VAL A 7 10.60 10.12 -17.33
CA VAL A 7 11.54 9.02 -17.15
C VAL A 7 11.45 8.59 -15.69
N ILE A 8 10.71 7.50 -15.45
CA ILE A 8 10.78 6.77 -14.19
C ILE A 8 12.14 6.07 -14.18
N ASP A 9 13.04 6.50 -13.28
CA ASP A 9 14.31 5.82 -13.03
C ASP A 9 14.04 4.39 -12.54
N PRO A 10 14.52 3.34 -13.24
CA PRO A 10 14.24 1.94 -12.91
C PRO A 10 15.03 1.39 -11.72
N ALA A 11 15.99 2.13 -11.14
CA ALA A 11 16.95 1.57 -10.17
C ALA A 11 16.64 1.83 -8.68
N ALA A 12 15.65 2.67 -8.35
CA ALA A 12 15.28 2.92 -6.96
C ALA A 12 14.32 1.86 -6.41
N PRO A 13 14.61 1.18 -5.28
CA PRO A 13 13.65 0.26 -4.68
C PRO A 13 12.57 1.04 -3.95
N THR A 14 11.70 1.73 -4.69
CA THR A 14 10.38 2.08 -4.17
C THR A 14 9.67 0.76 -3.89
N LEU A 15 9.33 0.50 -2.62
CA LEU A 15 8.49 -0.65 -2.28
C LEU A 15 7.31 -0.71 -3.25
N PRO A 16 6.99 -1.89 -3.82
CA PRO A 16 5.89 -2.02 -4.76
C PRO A 16 4.62 -1.39 -4.17
N ILE A 17 3.78 -0.78 -5.02
CA ILE A 17 2.51 -0.16 -4.60
C ILE A 17 1.73 -1.09 -3.65
N SER A 18 1.66 -2.38 -4.00
CA SER A 18 1.06 -3.42 -3.16
C SER A 18 1.61 -3.46 -1.74
N ALA A 19 2.93 -3.45 -1.56
CA ALA A 19 3.55 -3.50 -0.23
C ALA A 19 3.20 -2.25 0.60
N ARG A 20 3.20 -1.07 -0.03
CA ARG A 20 2.84 0.19 0.64
C ARG A 20 1.36 0.22 1.04
N VAL A 21 0.48 -0.26 0.17
CA VAL A 21 -0.96 -0.38 0.44
C VAL A 21 -1.23 -1.39 1.56
N ILE A 22 -0.50 -2.51 1.58
CA ILE A 22 -0.60 -3.52 2.64
C ILE A 22 -0.21 -2.94 4.00
N GLU A 23 0.85 -2.13 4.09
CA GLU A 23 1.21 -1.46 5.34
C GLU A 23 0.15 -0.45 5.78
N LYS A 24 -0.36 0.42 4.88
CA LYS A 24 -1.47 1.33 5.21
C LYS A 24 -2.73 0.58 5.67
N LEU A 25 -3.05 -0.56 5.05
CA LEU A 25 -4.15 -1.44 5.49
C LEU A 25 -3.92 -1.99 6.90
N ARG A 26 -2.70 -2.45 7.19
CA ARG A 26 -2.31 -2.98 8.50
C ARG A 26 -2.40 -1.91 9.59
N GLU A 27 -1.95 -0.70 9.30
CA GLU A 27 -2.04 0.47 10.17
C GLU A 27 -3.49 0.85 10.44
N ALA A 28 -4.31 0.99 9.39
CA ALA A 28 -5.74 1.28 9.52
C ALA A 28 -6.47 0.19 10.33
N ARG A 29 -6.11 -1.08 10.14
CA ARG A 29 -6.65 -2.19 10.94
C ARG A 29 -6.29 -2.07 12.42
N ARG A 30 -5.04 -1.75 12.73
CA ARG A 30 -4.57 -1.54 14.11
C ARG A 30 -5.24 -0.33 14.76
N ALA A 31 -5.38 0.77 14.03
CA ALA A 31 -6.07 1.97 14.50
C ALA A 31 -7.55 1.70 14.84
N ASN A 32 -8.20 0.80 14.10
CA ASN A 32 -9.57 0.32 14.39
C ASN A 32 -9.63 -0.76 15.50
N LEU A 33 -8.51 -1.11 16.14
CA LEU A 33 -8.40 -2.20 17.12
C LEU A 33 -8.91 -3.55 16.60
N MET A 34 -8.90 -3.76 15.28
CA MET A 34 -9.39 -4.97 14.66
C MET A 34 -8.27 -6.02 14.57
N SER A 35 -8.56 -7.26 14.95
CA SER A 35 -7.65 -8.37 14.69
C SER A 35 -7.68 -8.77 13.20
N ALA A 36 -6.64 -9.46 12.71
CA ALA A 36 -6.64 -10.01 11.35
C ALA A 36 -7.79 -11.01 11.13
N ARG A 37 -8.25 -11.68 12.19
CA ARG A 37 -9.42 -12.56 12.15
C ARG A 37 -10.71 -11.75 11.98
N ALA A 38 -10.89 -10.71 12.79
CA ALA A 38 -12.06 -9.85 12.73
C ALA A 38 -12.17 -9.15 11.37
N LEU A 39 -11.04 -8.73 10.78
CA LEU A 39 -11.03 -8.20 9.42
C LEU A 39 -11.46 -9.25 8.39
N ALA A 40 -10.94 -10.49 8.46
CA ALA A 40 -11.35 -11.57 7.56
C ALA A 40 -12.86 -11.85 7.63
N GLU A 41 -13.41 -11.89 8.84
CA GLU A 41 -14.84 -12.09 9.09
C GLU A 41 -15.67 -10.94 8.52
N ALA A 42 -15.24 -9.68 8.73
CA ALA A 42 -15.92 -8.51 8.19
C ALA A 42 -15.90 -8.48 6.65
N MET A 43 -14.76 -8.79 6.03
CA MET A 43 -14.63 -8.88 4.57
C MET A 43 -15.48 -10.02 4.00
N THR A 44 -15.50 -11.18 4.67
CA THR A 44 -16.35 -12.32 4.29
C THR A 44 -17.83 -11.96 4.39
N GLY A 45 -18.25 -11.29 5.46
CA GLY A 45 -19.61 -10.78 5.62
C GLY A 45 -20.01 -9.72 4.57
N ALA A 46 -19.03 -9.04 3.97
CA ALA A 46 -19.23 -8.09 2.88
C ALA A 46 -19.25 -8.74 1.47
N GLY A 47 -19.20 -10.07 1.38
CA GLY A 47 -19.25 -10.80 0.11
C GLY A 47 -17.89 -11.14 -0.50
N TYR A 48 -16.80 -11.00 0.25
CA TYR A 48 -15.45 -11.38 -0.18
C TYR A 48 -14.90 -12.51 0.70
N PRO A 49 -15.15 -13.79 0.34
CA PRO A 49 -14.71 -14.93 1.15
C PRO A 49 -13.19 -14.96 1.27
N ILE A 50 -12.68 -14.77 2.49
CA ILE A 50 -11.23 -14.74 2.73
C ILE A 50 -10.89 -15.34 4.09
N GLN A 51 -9.75 -16.03 4.16
CA GLN A 51 -9.23 -16.57 5.40
C GLN A 51 -8.30 -15.58 6.11
N ARG A 52 -8.28 -15.62 7.45
CA ARG A 52 -7.32 -14.85 8.28
C ARG A 52 -5.86 -15.06 7.87
N SER A 53 -5.50 -16.26 7.39
CA SER A 53 -4.15 -16.59 6.92
C SER A 53 -3.71 -15.72 5.73
N VAL A 54 -4.64 -15.36 4.84
CA VAL A 54 -4.35 -14.50 3.69
C VAL A 54 -3.97 -13.10 4.15
N ILE A 55 -4.72 -12.52 5.09
CA ILE A 55 -4.39 -11.21 5.69
C ILE A 55 -3.04 -11.29 6.40
N ALA A 56 -2.80 -12.33 7.21
CA ALA A 56 -1.52 -12.50 7.89
C ALA A 56 -0.33 -12.66 6.92
N ASN A 57 -0.54 -13.30 5.76
CA ASN A 57 0.50 -13.47 4.73
C ASN A 57 0.81 -12.17 3.99
N LEU A 58 -0.21 -11.36 3.70
CA LEU A 58 -0.03 -10.02 3.16
C LEU A 58 0.77 -9.15 4.15
N GLU A 59 0.30 -9.04 5.38
CA GLU A 59 0.92 -8.18 6.41
C GLU A 59 2.32 -8.62 6.88
N SER A 60 2.72 -9.84 6.56
CA SER A 60 4.09 -10.34 6.82
C SER A 60 5.00 -10.23 5.61
N GLY A 61 4.50 -9.73 4.47
CA GLY A 61 5.23 -9.68 3.20
C GLY A 61 5.42 -11.04 2.52
N ARG A 62 4.89 -12.13 3.08
CA ARG A 62 4.92 -13.46 2.45
C ARG A 62 4.12 -13.51 1.16
N ARG A 63 3.18 -12.58 0.97
CA ARG A 63 2.50 -12.33 -0.29
C ARG A 63 2.79 -10.91 -0.74
N ALA A 64 3.45 -10.77 -1.88
CA ALA A 64 3.92 -9.49 -2.40
C ALA A 64 2.81 -8.62 -3.04
N GLU A 65 1.72 -9.26 -3.48
CA GLU A 65 0.65 -8.59 -4.24
C GLU A 65 -0.70 -8.65 -3.52
N VAL A 66 -1.41 -7.54 -3.56
CA VAL A 66 -2.78 -7.38 -3.06
C VAL A 66 -3.70 -7.04 -4.23
N SER A 67 -4.86 -7.69 -4.34
CA SER A 67 -5.83 -7.38 -5.40
C SER A 67 -6.64 -6.13 -5.08
N ILE A 68 -7.17 -5.47 -6.11
CA ILE A 68 -8.06 -4.31 -5.94
C ILE A 68 -9.28 -4.69 -5.10
N ASP A 69 -9.89 -5.85 -5.34
CA ASP A 69 -11.02 -6.35 -4.55
C ASP A 69 -10.69 -6.42 -3.05
N HIS A 70 -9.48 -6.90 -2.71
CA HIS A 70 -9.04 -6.96 -1.33
C HIS A 70 -8.94 -5.56 -0.72
N VAL A 71 -8.31 -4.62 -1.44
CA VAL A 71 -8.14 -3.23 -0.97
C VAL A 71 -9.49 -2.55 -0.77
N VAL A 72 -10.39 -2.63 -1.75
CA VAL A 72 -11.71 -1.99 -1.70
C VAL A 72 -12.57 -2.57 -0.58
N ILE A 73 -12.62 -3.90 -0.45
CA ILE A 73 -13.45 -4.54 0.58
C ILE A 73 -12.85 -4.35 1.97
N ALA A 74 -11.52 -4.36 2.11
CA ALA A 74 -10.87 -4.07 3.38
C ALA A 74 -11.11 -2.60 3.80
N ALA A 75 -11.04 -1.64 2.87
CA ALA A 75 -11.39 -0.25 3.15
C ALA A 75 -12.82 -0.12 3.68
N ARG A 76 -13.78 -0.79 3.03
CA ARG A 76 -15.18 -0.86 3.49
C ARG A 76 -15.30 -1.47 4.88
N ALA A 77 -14.63 -2.60 5.14
CA ALA A 77 -14.66 -3.28 6.43
C ALA A 77 -14.05 -2.42 7.56
N LEU A 78 -13.01 -1.65 7.24
CA LEU A 78 -12.32 -0.74 8.15
C LEU A 78 -12.98 0.64 8.27
N ARG A 79 -14.06 0.88 7.51
CA ARG A 79 -14.77 2.17 7.42
C ARG A 79 -13.84 3.35 7.07
N VAL A 80 -12.86 3.09 6.21
CA VAL A 80 -11.98 4.12 5.66
C VAL A 80 -12.27 4.33 4.18
N ASP A 81 -12.05 5.55 3.69
CA ASP A 81 -12.12 5.82 2.27
C ASP A 81 -10.98 5.10 1.54
N VAL A 82 -11.28 4.44 0.41
CA VAL A 82 -10.27 3.67 -0.33
C VAL A 82 -9.12 4.55 -0.83
N SER A 83 -9.39 5.82 -1.15
CA SER A 83 -8.35 6.78 -1.54
C SER A 83 -7.37 7.07 -0.40
N ALA A 84 -7.79 6.95 0.86
CA ALA A 84 -6.88 7.13 2.00
C ALA A 84 -5.80 6.04 2.07
N LEU A 85 -6.07 4.86 1.50
CA LEU A 85 -5.10 3.77 1.38
C LEU A 85 -4.14 3.95 0.20
N LEU A 86 -4.44 4.85 -0.74
CA LEU A 86 -3.66 5.10 -1.97
C LEU A 86 -2.94 6.45 -1.96
N ARG A 87 -3.46 7.42 -1.21
CA ARG A 87 -2.87 8.77 -1.09
C ARG A 87 -1.45 8.68 -0.56
N GLU A 88 -0.57 9.53 -1.08
CA GLU A 88 0.88 9.54 -0.83
C GLU A 88 1.61 8.27 -1.33
N ILE A 89 0.90 7.24 -1.82
CA ILE A 89 1.51 6.08 -2.48
C ILE A 89 1.71 6.37 -3.96
N THR A 90 0.68 6.92 -4.60
CA THR A 90 0.67 7.27 -6.02
C THR A 90 1.18 8.68 -6.29
N ASP A 91 1.22 9.52 -5.26
CA ASP A 91 1.71 10.90 -5.37
C ASP A 91 3.25 10.91 -5.28
N PRO A 92 3.94 11.80 -6.00
CA PRO A 92 5.37 11.99 -5.83
C PRO A 92 5.66 12.30 -4.36
N CYS A 93 6.74 11.72 -3.81
CA CYS A 93 7.09 11.92 -2.42
C CYS A 93 7.25 13.42 -2.15
N LEU A 94 6.50 14.00 -1.22
CA LEU A 94 6.57 15.45 -0.95
C LEU A 94 7.95 15.92 -0.45
N CYS A 95 8.83 15.00 -0.03
CA CYS A 95 10.18 15.32 0.42
C CYS A 95 11.20 15.39 -0.74
N CYS A 96 11.12 14.47 -1.70
CA CYS A 96 12.10 14.39 -2.80
C CYS A 96 11.47 14.57 -4.18
N GLU A 97 10.17 14.76 -4.26
CA GLU A 97 9.36 14.78 -5.48
C GLU A 97 9.52 13.53 -6.35
N GLY A 98 10.00 12.42 -5.77
CA GLY A 98 10.35 11.20 -6.49
C GLY A 98 11.79 11.18 -7.04
N THR A 99 12.55 12.25 -6.84
CA THR A 99 13.90 12.45 -7.38
C THR A 99 14.85 12.92 -6.26
N PRO A 100 15.29 12.02 -5.37
CA PRO A 100 16.28 12.38 -4.35
C PRO A 100 17.59 12.85 -5.00
N PRO A 101 18.41 13.68 -4.33
CA PRO A 101 19.72 14.06 -4.84
C PRO A 101 20.67 12.86 -5.02
N GLU A 102 21.60 12.95 -5.98
CA GLU A 102 22.58 11.91 -6.28
C GLU A 102 23.36 11.46 -5.03
N GLY A 103 23.38 10.15 -4.76
CA GLY A 103 24.08 9.58 -3.61
C GLY A 103 23.32 9.67 -2.28
N PHE A 104 22.07 10.13 -2.28
CA PHE A 104 21.22 10.19 -1.09
C PHE A 104 20.00 9.25 -1.19
N THR A 105 19.65 8.62 -0.06
CA THR A 105 18.37 7.92 0.10
C THR A 105 17.38 8.84 0.80
N CYS A 106 16.18 8.99 0.24
CA CYS A 106 15.11 9.70 0.93
C CYS A 106 14.64 8.88 2.14
N ASN A 107 14.87 9.38 3.36
CA ASN A 107 14.46 8.70 4.58
C ASN A 107 12.93 8.63 4.78
N THR A 108 12.16 9.36 3.97
CA THR A 108 10.70 9.38 4.03
C THR A 108 10.07 8.35 3.11
N CYS A 109 10.50 8.25 1.84
CA CYS A 109 9.91 7.31 0.87
C CYS A 109 10.81 6.13 0.47
N GLY A 110 12.09 6.16 0.83
CA GLY A 110 13.07 5.14 0.46
C GLY A 110 13.61 5.25 -0.97
N GLY A 111 13.25 6.29 -1.73
CA GLY A 111 13.80 6.53 -3.06
C GLY A 111 15.31 6.77 -3.03
N VAL A 112 16.00 6.41 -4.11
CA VAL A 112 17.45 6.62 -4.32
C VAL A 112 17.68 7.15 -5.73
N ALA A 113 18.77 7.89 -5.93
CA ALA A 113 19.24 8.41 -7.22
C ALA A 113 20.75 8.14 -7.36
#